data_AF-A0AAE0DIL1-F1
#
_entry.id   AF-A0AAE0DIL1-F1
#
_cell.length_a   1.000
_cell.length_b   1.000
_cell.length_c   1.000
_cell.angle_alpha   90.00
_cell.angle_beta   90.00
_cell.angle_gamma   90.00
#
_symmetry.space_group_name_H-M   'P 1'
#
loop_
_entity.id
_entity.type
_entity.pdbx_description
1 polymer ?
#
loop_
_entity_poly.entity_id
_entity_poly.type
_entity_poly.pdbx_seq_one_letter_code
_entity_poly.pdbx_strand_id
1 'polypeptide(L)'
;MAMSINDESSYVESLPLQGYPDGANVEIDDHGRTGSSPSTVSLPDVGEDFGMLPAPTRHPSTLPKTRAKKTSNSTIILLHGLVRCIVTWVLIAGFYLSLWLYKDRVISPGAKSVFDAINVALSIAFGLNIASSLKEIALDFRWWILGYRRRPSQEVEFILHCDSMTDLLKMMWTVPRLGTIAACMTWLAINMLAQTGIASLRDIGSVYKYSVLPEQKLDGSPWASNPAAFWNATDRWEYVSLNSTPSNYSNGPGMLSVYTDRIIRASGVCTTPAYQLNSTTIPATGSPAHNLPDYTIMAAEFTLLESGETVLFPPDALNAEGTYYLSSPYDVSVCGPGCGNIKVVESASGLSVENSTGVYFYECNITVTPSPDSFPGSLPPDQASLAARAIALSGAIPQLDGDWEYVFYNQGVAFGQAQNNSATGMASQLSRFAIGVIAAAAQTNQPKIVLGHVPTQGLRLTLDLPLAFDLILGLTGGIQLLLVLFTAIACGRLDIPEEMSLTRRETLKRFVLPG
;
A
#
# COMPACT_ATOMS: atom_id res chain seq x y z
N MET A 1 35.38 -4.52 -26.56
CA MET A 1 34.98 -5.66 -25.70
C MET A 1 33.50 -5.92 -25.98
N ALA A 2 33.19 -6.74 -26.98
CA ALA A 2 31.84 -6.94 -27.49
C ALA A 2 31.19 -8.15 -26.81
N MET A 3 30.11 -7.92 -26.06
CA MET A 3 29.32 -8.98 -25.46
C MET A 3 28.10 -9.22 -26.36
N SER A 4 28.16 -10.31 -27.11
CA SER A 4 27.04 -10.84 -27.90
C SER A 4 26.02 -11.44 -26.92
N ILE A 5 24.79 -10.92 -26.95
CA ILE A 5 23.64 -11.52 -26.28
C ILE A 5 22.98 -12.40 -27.33
N ASN A 6 23.20 -13.72 -27.23
CA ASN A 6 22.42 -14.69 -27.99
C ASN A 6 21.09 -14.94 -27.27
N ASP A 7 20.02 -14.86 -28.05
CA ASP A 7 18.72 -15.45 -27.74
C ASP A 7 18.87 -16.97 -27.63
N GLU A 8 18.49 -17.55 -26.49
CA GLU A 8 18.09 -18.96 -26.42
C GLU A 8 16.69 -19.07 -25.80
N SER A 9 15.77 -19.38 -26.69
CA SER A 9 14.48 -20.00 -26.42
C SER A 9 14.68 -21.43 -25.91
N SER A 10 13.88 -21.79 -24.90
CA SER A 10 13.32 -23.12 -24.65
C SER A 10 14.27 -24.31 -24.50
N TYR A 11 14.59 -24.68 -23.26
CA TYR A 11 14.63 -26.09 -22.82
C TYR A 11 14.31 -26.16 -21.31
N VAL A 12 13.09 -26.59 -20.98
CA VAL A 12 12.71 -27.02 -19.62
C VAL A 12 13.08 -28.49 -19.52
N GLU A 13 14.24 -28.78 -18.92
CA GLU A 13 14.64 -30.13 -18.58
C GLU A 13 14.20 -30.42 -17.14
N SER A 14 13.16 -31.25 -17.04
CA SER A 14 12.62 -31.81 -15.81
C SER A 14 13.48 -32.98 -15.32
N LEU A 15 14.14 -32.86 -14.17
CA LEU A 15 14.80 -33.95 -13.45
C LEU A 15 14.73 -33.71 -11.92
N PRO A 16 14.87 -34.74 -11.08
CA PRO A 16 13.76 -35.20 -10.25
C PRO A 16 13.93 -34.94 -8.75
N LEU A 17 12.81 -35.09 -8.05
CA LEU A 17 12.67 -35.20 -6.60
C LEU A 17 13.73 -36.12 -5.98
N GLN A 18 14.54 -35.57 -5.08
CA GLN A 18 15.43 -36.32 -4.21
C GLN A 18 15.02 -36.07 -2.76
N GLY A 19 14.37 -37.06 -2.17
CA GLY A 19 13.96 -37.05 -0.76
C GLY A 19 15.09 -37.46 0.18
N TYR A 20 14.96 -37.06 1.45
CA TYR A 20 15.45 -37.72 2.68
C TYR A 20 15.20 -36.78 3.90
N PRO A 21 15.15 -37.26 5.15
CA PRO A 21 14.28 -38.29 5.71
C PRO A 21 13.46 -37.78 6.92
N ASP A 22 12.46 -38.58 7.30
CA ASP A 22 11.85 -38.60 8.64
C ASP A 22 12.86 -39.04 9.72
N GLY A 23 12.69 -38.50 10.93
CA GLY A 23 13.08 -39.19 12.17
C GLY A 23 14.03 -38.43 13.09
N ALA A 24 13.48 -37.74 14.09
CA ALA A 24 14.12 -37.56 15.38
C ALA A 24 13.05 -37.45 16.48
N ASN A 25 12.74 -38.59 17.09
CA ASN A 25 12.08 -38.69 18.38
C ASN A 25 12.99 -38.07 19.44
N VAL A 26 12.45 -37.15 20.24
CA VAL A 26 13.02 -36.78 21.54
C VAL A 26 12.05 -37.24 22.60
N GLU A 27 12.39 -38.38 23.18
CA GLU A 27 11.86 -38.95 24.41
C GLU A 27 12.90 -38.69 25.52
N ILE A 28 12.47 -38.77 26.79
CA ILE A 28 13.26 -38.79 28.04
C ILE A 28 13.49 -37.37 28.64
N ASP A 29 13.15 -37.02 29.88
CA ASP A 29 12.98 -37.82 31.10
C ASP A 29 12.00 -37.23 32.13
N ASP A 30 11.47 -38.15 32.93
CA ASP A 30 10.53 -38.00 34.04
C ASP A 30 11.28 -38.16 35.38
N HIS A 31 11.19 -37.17 36.28
CA HIS A 31 11.58 -37.32 37.69
C HIS A 31 10.67 -36.47 38.60
N GLY A 32 9.54 -37.06 38.99
CA GLY A 32 9.30 -37.56 40.35
C GLY A 32 9.34 -36.63 41.58
N ARG A 33 8.27 -36.79 42.40
CA ARG A 33 8.14 -36.61 43.87
C ARG A 33 7.96 -35.16 44.39
N THR A 34 7.10 -34.81 45.34
CA THR A 34 6.30 -35.45 46.44
C THR A 34 5.19 -34.44 46.80
N GLY A 35 3.92 -34.78 47.02
CA GLY A 35 3.37 -35.35 48.25
C GLY A 35 2.97 -34.28 49.29
N SER A 36 1.67 -34.01 49.48
CA SER A 36 0.97 -33.81 50.78
C SER A 36 -0.40 -33.09 50.66
N SER A 37 -1.48 -33.87 50.77
CA SER A 37 -2.68 -33.51 51.57
C SER A 37 -2.36 -33.80 53.06
N PRO A 38 -3.13 -33.40 54.09
CA PRO A 38 -4.52 -32.90 54.10
C PRO A 38 -4.73 -31.66 55.01
N SER A 39 -5.97 -31.14 55.11
CA SER A 39 -6.61 -30.80 56.40
C SER A 39 -8.01 -30.20 56.22
N THR A 40 -8.96 -30.95 56.74
CA THR A 40 -10.34 -30.58 57.09
C THR A 40 -10.33 -29.54 58.23
N VAL A 41 -11.13 -28.48 58.14
CA VAL A 41 -11.38 -27.56 59.28
C VAL A 41 -12.88 -27.38 59.46
N SER A 42 -13.30 -27.61 60.70
CA SER A 42 -14.65 -27.62 61.23
C SER A 42 -15.16 -26.22 61.62
N LEU A 43 -16.48 -26.14 61.77
CA LEU A 43 -17.34 -25.06 62.27
C LEU A 43 -16.82 -24.18 63.42
N PRO A 44 -17.48 -23.03 63.63
CA PRO A 44 -18.26 -22.93 64.86
C PRO A 44 -19.73 -22.54 64.66
N ASP A 45 -20.49 -23.04 65.63
CA ASP A 45 -21.91 -22.90 65.95
C ASP A 45 -22.18 -21.54 66.62
N VAL A 46 -23.23 -20.83 66.19
CA VAL A 46 -23.83 -19.70 66.93
C VAL A 46 -25.33 -19.75 66.69
N GLY A 47 -26.07 -20.20 67.70
CA GLY A 47 -27.51 -20.01 67.79
C GLY A 47 -27.85 -18.66 68.39
N GLU A 48 -28.93 -18.04 67.93
CA GLU A 48 -29.74 -17.11 68.71
C GLU A 48 -31.22 -17.17 68.29
N ASP A 49 -32.06 -17.17 69.32
CA ASP A 49 -33.52 -17.15 69.36
C ASP A 49 -34.17 -16.01 68.59
N PHE A 50 -35.28 -16.27 67.89
CA PHE A 50 -36.32 -15.25 67.65
C PHE A 50 -37.73 -15.84 67.61
N GLY A 51 -38.42 -15.72 68.75
CA GLY A 51 -39.68 -14.98 68.89
C GLY A 51 -40.87 -15.33 67.98
N MET A 52 -41.87 -15.96 68.58
CA MET A 52 -43.22 -16.20 68.06
C MET A 52 -44.13 -14.95 68.20
N LEU A 53 -45.03 -14.75 67.20
CA LEU A 53 -46.28 -13.92 67.17
C LEU A 53 -46.19 -12.40 66.84
N PRO A 54 -47.27 -11.75 66.33
CA PRO A 54 -48.58 -12.26 65.83
C PRO A 54 -48.99 -11.75 64.41
N ALA A 55 -50.12 -12.27 63.93
CA ALA A 55 -50.74 -11.97 62.63
C ALA A 55 -51.17 -10.50 62.44
N PRO A 56 -51.11 -9.94 61.21
CA PRO A 56 -51.63 -8.61 60.93
C PRO A 56 -53.11 -8.66 60.52
N THR A 57 -53.92 -7.98 61.32
CA THR A 57 -55.32 -7.61 61.10
C THR A 57 -55.52 -6.79 59.83
N ARG A 58 -56.51 -7.16 59.01
CA ARG A 58 -57.06 -6.37 57.89
C ARG A 58 -57.73 -5.09 58.41
N HIS A 59 -57.28 -3.94 57.94
CA HIS A 59 -58.06 -2.70 57.93
C HIS A 59 -58.30 -2.25 56.48
N PRO A 60 -59.54 -1.90 56.10
CA PRO A 60 -59.85 -1.32 54.81
C PRO A 60 -59.61 0.18 54.85
N SER A 61 -58.47 0.65 54.34
CA SER A 61 -58.20 2.08 54.15
C SER A 61 -58.67 2.51 52.76
N THR A 62 -59.69 3.37 52.77
CA THR A 62 -60.23 4.13 51.65
C THR A 62 -59.15 5.00 51.01
N LEU A 63 -58.84 4.72 49.74
CA LEU A 63 -57.89 5.48 48.93
C LEU A 63 -58.49 6.85 48.51
N PRO A 64 -57.83 7.97 48.81
CA PRO A 64 -58.18 9.26 48.22
C PRO A 64 -57.71 9.33 46.76
N LYS A 65 -58.59 9.78 45.86
CA LYS A 65 -58.26 10.11 44.46
C LYS A 65 -57.35 11.35 44.44
N THR A 66 -56.04 11.16 44.53
CA THR A 66 -55.07 12.19 44.15
C THR A 66 -54.87 12.18 42.65
N ARG A 67 -55.06 13.36 42.05
CA ARG A 67 -54.98 13.61 40.61
C ARG A 67 -53.51 13.52 40.19
N ALA A 68 -53.15 12.43 39.50
CA ALA A 68 -51.78 12.15 39.06
C ALA A 68 -51.20 13.30 38.24
N LYS A 69 -50.14 13.93 38.76
CA LYS A 69 -49.32 14.91 38.04
C LYS A 69 -48.42 14.17 37.06
N LYS A 70 -48.95 13.93 35.86
CA LYS A 70 -48.24 13.47 34.67
C LYS A 70 -47.17 14.49 34.31
N THR A 71 -45.88 14.10 34.30
CA THR A 71 -44.69 14.73 33.64
C THR A 71 -43.45 14.79 34.57
N SER A 72 -42.54 13.82 34.42
CA SER A 72 -41.09 13.97 34.73
C SER A 72 -40.28 12.68 34.48
N ASN A 73 -40.92 11.50 34.44
CA ASN A 73 -40.16 10.24 34.39
C ASN A 73 -39.67 9.86 32.98
N SER A 74 -40.36 10.29 31.92
CA SER A 74 -39.98 9.95 30.53
C SER A 74 -38.70 10.67 30.07
N THR A 75 -38.46 11.91 30.52
CA THR A 75 -37.27 12.68 30.17
C THR A 75 -36.00 12.10 30.79
N ILE A 76 -36.07 11.55 32.00
CA ILE A 76 -34.94 10.91 32.67
C ILE A 76 -34.54 9.61 31.93
N ILE A 77 -35.53 8.80 31.53
CA ILE A 77 -35.29 7.57 30.76
C ILE A 77 -34.68 7.91 29.39
N LEU A 78 -35.23 8.92 28.71
CA LEU A 78 -34.71 9.37 27.42
C LEU A 78 -33.28 9.90 27.55
N LEU A 79 -32.96 10.68 28.59
CA LEU A 79 -31.61 11.18 28.82
C LEU A 79 -30.60 10.04 29.01
N HIS A 80 -30.93 9.04 29.84
CA HIS A 80 -30.03 7.91 30.11
C HIS A 80 -29.78 7.07 28.85
N GLY A 81 -30.83 6.82 28.05
CA GLY A 81 -30.70 6.15 26.76
C GLY A 81 -29.87 6.96 25.75
N LEU A 82 -30.04 8.28 25.72
CA LEU A 82 -29.33 9.18 24.81
C LEU A 82 -27.83 9.26 25.13
N VAL A 83 -27.44 9.26 26.42
CA VAL A 83 -26.02 9.18 26.83
C VAL A 83 -25.36 7.93 26.26
N ARG A 84 -26.00 6.75 26.33
CA ARG A 84 -25.44 5.52 25.73
C ARG A 84 -25.38 5.58 24.20
N CYS A 85 -26.37 6.19 23.55
CA CYS A 85 -26.29 6.45 22.11
C CYS A 85 -25.10 7.34 21.76
N ILE A 86 -24.82 8.39 22.56
CA ILE A 86 -23.63 9.24 22.36
C ILE A 86 -22.36 8.41 22.46
N VAL A 87 -22.23 7.54 23.47
CA VAL A 87 -21.07 6.63 23.60
C VAL A 87 -20.92 5.74 22.36
N THR A 88 -22.01 5.19 21.82
CA THR A 88 -21.98 4.41 20.57
C THR A 88 -21.43 5.24 19.41
N TRP A 89 -21.93 6.45 19.22
CA TRP A 89 -21.49 7.34 18.14
C TRP A 89 -20.02 7.75 18.30
N VAL A 90 -19.53 7.94 19.52
CA VAL A 90 -18.11 8.20 19.81
C VAL A 90 -17.25 6.99 19.43
N LEU A 91 -17.69 5.77 19.72
CA LEU A 91 -16.97 4.55 19.32
C LEU A 91 -16.96 4.35 17.80
N ILE A 92 -18.08 4.62 17.13
CA ILE A 92 -18.18 4.65 15.66
C ILE A 92 -17.20 5.69 15.08
N ALA A 93 -17.17 6.90 15.62
CA ALA A 93 -16.21 7.94 15.22
C ALA A 93 -14.76 7.49 15.45
N GLY A 94 -14.49 6.75 16.53
CA GLY A 94 -13.20 6.14 16.80
C GLY A 94 -12.74 5.17 15.70
N PHE A 95 -13.63 4.32 15.19
CA PHE A 95 -13.34 3.46 14.04
C PHE A 95 -12.99 4.27 12.79
N TYR A 96 -13.78 5.30 12.47
CA TYR A 96 -13.48 6.18 11.33
C TYR A 96 -12.17 6.94 11.51
N LEU A 97 -11.85 7.38 12.74
CA LEU A 97 -10.59 8.05 13.04
C LEU A 97 -9.40 7.10 12.87
N SER A 98 -9.52 5.86 13.35
CA SER A 98 -8.52 4.80 13.12
C SER A 98 -8.29 4.59 11.62
N LEU A 99 -9.35 4.43 10.84
CA LEU A 99 -9.24 4.31 9.38
C LEU A 99 -8.62 5.54 8.74
N TRP A 100 -9.04 6.74 9.13
CA TRP A 100 -8.56 7.99 8.56
C TRP A 100 -7.08 8.24 8.83
N LEU A 101 -6.59 7.93 10.04
CA LEU A 101 -5.19 8.07 10.41
C LEU A 101 -4.26 7.16 9.58
N TYR A 102 -4.74 5.98 9.23
CA TYR A 102 -3.98 4.97 8.49
C TYR A 102 -4.32 4.93 6.99
N LYS A 103 -5.30 5.73 6.54
CA LYS A 103 -5.69 5.85 5.14
C LYS A 103 -4.53 6.38 4.31
N ASP A 104 -4.25 5.70 3.20
CA ASP A 104 -3.24 6.05 2.19
C ASP A 104 -1.78 6.15 2.70
N ARG A 105 -1.52 5.76 3.95
CA ARG A 105 -0.16 5.67 4.48
C ARG A 105 0.39 4.27 4.26
N VAL A 106 1.68 4.20 3.92
CA VAL A 106 2.43 2.95 3.89
C VAL A 106 2.76 2.58 5.33
N ILE A 107 2.20 1.48 5.82
CA ILE A 107 2.27 1.07 7.22
C ILE A 107 3.44 0.10 7.40
N SER A 108 4.29 0.35 8.41
CA SER A 108 5.34 -0.59 8.82
C SER A 108 4.75 -1.80 9.57
N PRO A 109 5.45 -2.95 9.64
CA PRO A 109 4.96 -4.12 10.38
C PRO A 109 4.60 -3.81 11.84
N GLY A 110 5.36 -2.93 12.52
CA GLY A 110 5.06 -2.50 13.88
C GLY A 110 3.80 -1.63 13.97
N ALA A 111 3.63 -0.69 13.04
CA ALA A 111 2.46 0.17 13.00
C ALA A 111 1.16 -0.61 12.69
N LYS A 112 1.26 -1.72 11.95
CA LYS A 112 0.15 -2.66 11.72
C LYS A 112 -0.34 -3.28 13.03
N SER A 113 0.58 -3.79 13.86
CA SER A 113 0.20 -4.40 15.14
C SER A 113 -0.55 -3.40 16.05
N VAL A 114 -0.16 -2.13 16.02
CA VAL A 114 -0.86 -1.06 16.77
C VAL A 114 -2.27 -0.82 16.21
N PHE A 115 -2.41 -0.73 14.89
CA PHE A 115 -3.72 -0.57 14.23
C PHE A 115 -4.66 -1.73 14.56
N ASP A 116 -4.17 -2.97 14.47
CA ASP A 116 -4.94 -4.18 14.81
C ASP A 116 -5.39 -4.15 16.28
N ALA A 117 -4.48 -3.79 17.19
CA ALA A 117 -4.80 -3.68 18.62
C ALA A 117 -5.87 -2.62 18.91
N ILE A 118 -5.78 -1.45 18.27
CA ILE A 118 -6.77 -0.37 18.42
C ILE A 118 -8.15 -0.82 17.95
N ASN A 119 -8.25 -1.43 16.77
CA ASN A 119 -9.54 -1.87 16.23
C ASN A 119 -10.15 -3.01 17.05
N VAL A 120 -9.32 -3.92 17.60
CA VAL A 120 -9.79 -4.95 18.54
C VAL A 120 -10.36 -4.32 19.80
N ALA A 121 -9.65 -3.36 20.41
CA ALA A 121 -10.12 -2.67 21.60
C ALA A 121 -11.45 -1.91 21.35
N LEU A 122 -11.55 -1.18 20.24
CA LEU A 122 -12.76 -0.48 19.84
C LEU A 122 -13.94 -1.44 19.61
N SER A 123 -13.71 -2.61 19.01
CA SER A 123 -14.74 -3.62 18.78
C SER A 123 -15.30 -4.19 20.08
N ILE A 124 -14.43 -4.53 21.05
CA ILE A 124 -14.84 -5.00 22.37
C ILE A 124 -15.66 -3.93 23.10
N ALA A 125 -15.17 -2.68 23.12
CA ALA A 125 -15.86 -1.57 23.78
C ALA A 125 -17.24 -1.29 23.14
N PHE A 126 -17.31 -1.28 21.80
CA PHE A 126 -18.55 -1.12 21.05
C PHE A 126 -19.55 -2.22 21.37
N GLY A 127 -19.06 -3.45 21.45
CA GLY A 127 -19.89 -4.60 21.75
C GLY A 127 -20.50 -4.60 23.15
N LEU A 128 -19.68 -4.30 24.16
CA LEU A 128 -20.14 -4.18 25.54
C LEU A 128 -21.16 -3.04 25.70
N ASN A 129 -20.97 -1.92 25.00
CA ASN A 129 -21.90 -0.79 25.05
C ASN A 129 -23.28 -1.15 24.47
N ILE A 130 -23.32 -1.89 23.35
CA ILE A 130 -24.58 -2.36 22.77
C ILE A 130 -25.30 -3.35 23.69
N ALA A 131 -24.58 -4.34 24.23
CA ALA A 131 -25.16 -5.33 25.13
C ALA A 131 -25.74 -4.68 26.39
N SER A 132 -25.01 -3.74 26.99
CA SER A 132 -25.48 -2.95 28.13
C SER A 132 -26.73 -2.13 27.78
N SER A 133 -26.74 -1.46 26.63
CA SER A 133 -27.89 -0.67 26.16
C SER A 133 -29.13 -1.53 25.94
N LEU A 134 -28.99 -2.72 25.34
CA LEU A 134 -30.12 -3.63 25.11
C LEU A 134 -30.67 -4.19 26.43
N LYS A 135 -29.80 -4.54 27.38
CA LYS A 135 -30.23 -5.02 28.71
C LYS A 135 -31.14 -4.01 29.40
N GLU A 136 -30.76 -2.73 29.39
CA GLU A 136 -31.56 -1.68 30.02
C GLU A 136 -32.87 -1.41 29.29
N ILE A 137 -32.85 -1.40 27.95
CA ILE A 137 -34.06 -1.28 27.14
C ILE A 137 -35.05 -2.39 27.50
N ALA A 138 -34.58 -3.64 27.66
CA ALA A 138 -35.45 -4.74 28.10
C ALA A 138 -36.03 -4.54 29.51
N LEU A 139 -35.21 -4.07 30.46
CA LEU A 139 -35.67 -3.81 31.82
C LEU A 139 -36.78 -2.75 31.86
N ASP A 140 -36.67 -1.70 31.04
CA ASP A 140 -37.71 -0.69 30.92
C ASP A 140 -38.94 -1.21 30.17
N PHE A 141 -38.74 -1.94 29.07
CA PHE A 141 -39.81 -2.48 28.25
C PHE A 141 -40.69 -3.48 29.00
N ARG A 142 -40.11 -4.18 29.96
CA ARG A 142 -40.82 -5.10 30.84
C ARG A 142 -42.02 -4.44 31.54
N TRP A 143 -41.88 -3.21 32.00
CA TRP A 143 -42.97 -2.50 32.69
C TRP A 143 -44.10 -2.14 31.74
N TRP A 144 -43.75 -1.83 30.49
CA TRP A 144 -44.71 -1.60 29.43
C TRP A 144 -45.53 -2.85 29.12
N ILE A 145 -44.90 -4.03 29.03
CA ILE A 145 -45.58 -5.31 28.80
C ILE A 145 -46.56 -5.64 29.94
N LEU A 146 -46.14 -5.44 31.20
CA LEU A 146 -46.96 -5.71 32.38
C LEU A 146 -48.21 -4.83 32.44
N GLY A 147 -48.15 -3.61 31.88
CA GLY A 147 -49.29 -2.69 31.86
C GLY A 147 -50.35 -3.00 30.81
N TYR A 148 -50.06 -3.82 29.79
CA TYR A 148 -50.97 -4.02 28.65
C TYR A 148 -52.02 -5.13 28.86
N ARG A 149 -51.74 -6.14 29.71
CA ARG A 149 -52.66 -7.27 29.98
C ARG A 149 -52.45 -7.87 31.37
N ARG A 150 -53.55 -8.19 32.09
CA ARG A 150 -53.49 -9.00 33.32
C ARG A 150 -52.95 -10.39 32.98
N ARG A 151 -51.79 -10.75 33.54
CA ARG A 151 -51.09 -12.01 33.33
C ARG A 151 -51.12 -12.85 34.61
N PRO A 152 -51.05 -14.20 34.52
CA PRO A 152 -50.92 -15.06 35.70
C PRO A 152 -49.61 -14.74 36.46
N SER A 153 -49.63 -14.85 37.79
CA SER A 153 -48.53 -14.44 38.69
C SER A 153 -47.17 -15.07 38.34
N GLN A 154 -47.15 -16.31 37.86
CA GLN A 154 -45.94 -16.98 37.37
C GLN A 154 -45.30 -16.29 36.16
N GLU A 155 -46.10 -15.72 35.24
CA GLU A 155 -45.56 -14.97 34.08
C GLU A 155 -45.02 -13.59 34.50
N VAL A 156 -45.58 -12.99 35.55
CA VAL A 156 -45.14 -11.69 36.06
C VAL A 156 -43.79 -11.80 36.77
N GLU A 157 -43.60 -12.85 37.57
CA GLU A 157 -42.35 -13.15 38.26
C GLU A 157 -41.22 -13.52 37.27
N PHE A 158 -41.58 -14.17 36.16
CA PHE A 158 -40.67 -14.46 35.06
C PHE A 158 -40.20 -13.18 34.34
N ILE A 159 -41.15 -12.32 33.97
CA ILE A 159 -40.82 -11.00 33.44
C ILE A 159 -39.96 -10.24 34.46
N LEU A 160 -40.15 -10.47 35.77
CA LEU A 160 -39.37 -9.86 36.86
C LEU A 160 -37.90 -10.25 36.97
N HIS A 161 -37.53 -11.44 36.51
CA HIS A 161 -36.16 -11.96 36.56
C HIS A 161 -35.49 -12.07 35.18
N CYS A 162 -35.94 -11.29 34.19
CA CYS A 162 -35.40 -11.31 32.83
C CYS A 162 -33.98 -10.73 32.70
N ASP A 163 -33.33 -10.33 33.80
CA ASP A 163 -32.01 -9.68 33.80
C ASP A 163 -30.83 -10.67 33.72
N SER A 164 -31.10 -11.94 33.97
CA SER A 164 -30.15 -13.04 34.09
C SER A 164 -30.33 -14.04 32.93
N MET A 165 -29.32 -14.14 32.06
CA MET A 165 -29.36 -15.06 30.91
C MET A 165 -29.41 -16.53 31.34
N THR A 166 -28.81 -16.85 32.48
CA THR A 166 -28.86 -18.19 33.08
C THR A 166 -30.26 -18.57 33.54
N ASP A 167 -31.02 -17.61 34.06
CA ASP A 167 -32.40 -17.85 34.49
C ASP A 167 -33.35 -17.96 33.30
N LEU A 168 -33.08 -17.23 32.22
CA LEU A 168 -33.79 -17.39 30.94
C LEU A 168 -33.58 -18.77 30.30
N LEU A 169 -32.34 -19.30 30.32
CA LEU A 169 -32.04 -20.66 29.85
C LEU A 169 -32.72 -21.73 30.70
N LYS A 170 -32.67 -21.58 32.02
CA LYS A 170 -33.31 -22.50 32.95
C LYS A 170 -34.83 -22.51 32.79
N MET A 171 -35.43 -21.34 32.52
CA MET A 171 -36.87 -21.19 32.28
C MET A 171 -37.34 -21.76 30.94
N MET A 172 -36.50 -21.71 29.90
CA MET A 172 -36.81 -22.33 28.60
C MET A 172 -37.04 -23.84 28.73
N TRP A 173 -36.38 -24.48 29.68
CA TRP A 173 -36.53 -25.91 29.96
C TRP A 173 -37.71 -26.26 30.86
N THR A 174 -38.16 -25.36 31.72
CA THR A 174 -39.19 -25.66 32.73
C THR A 174 -40.60 -25.29 32.30
N VAL A 175 -40.79 -24.38 31.34
CA VAL A 175 -42.13 -23.91 30.93
C VAL A 175 -42.45 -24.29 29.48
N PRO A 176 -43.35 -25.27 29.22
CA PRO A 176 -43.62 -25.79 27.86
C PRO A 176 -44.54 -24.90 27.00
N ARG A 177 -44.63 -23.58 27.27
CA ARG A 177 -45.47 -22.66 26.48
C ARG A 177 -44.70 -22.11 25.29
N LEU A 178 -45.13 -22.47 24.08
CA LEU A 178 -44.47 -22.11 22.83
C LEU A 178 -44.21 -20.60 22.67
N GLY A 179 -45.16 -19.75 23.09
CA GLY A 179 -44.99 -18.29 23.00
C GLY A 179 -43.89 -17.73 23.92
N THR A 180 -43.74 -18.27 25.13
CA THR A 180 -42.68 -17.85 26.07
C THR A 180 -41.32 -18.36 25.60
N ILE A 181 -41.27 -19.61 25.12
CA ILE A 181 -40.05 -20.20 24.53
C ILE A 181 -39.61 -19.37 23.31
N ALA A 182 -40.53 -19.01 22.41
CA ALA A 182 -40.24 -18.19 21.24
C ALA A 182 -39.70 -16.80 21.62
N ALA A 183 -40.26 -16.16 22.66
CA ALA A 183 -39.77 -14.87 23.16
C ALA A 183 -38.36 -14.99 23.77
N CYS A 184 -38.10 -16.03 24.57
CA CYS A 184 -36.77 -16.30 25.15
C CYS A 184 -35.74 -16.59 24.07
N MET A 185 -36.10 -17.41 23.08
CA MET A 185 -35.26 -17.73 21.93
C MET A 185 -34.96 -16.49 21.09
N THR A 186 -35.96 -15.63 20.85
CA THR A 186 -35.77 -14.36 20.14
C THR A 186 -34.83 -13.44 20.91
N TRP A 187 -35.00 -13.33 22.24
CA TRP A 187 -34.13 -12.52 23.09
C TRP A 187 -32.68 -13.03 23.13
N LEU A 188 -32.50 -14.35 23.26
CA LEU A 188 -31.19 -14.99 23.19
C LEU A 188 -30.56 -14.80 21.79
N ALA A 189 -31.35 -14.96 20.73
CA ALA A 189 -30.89 -14.75 19.36
C ALA A 189 -30.44 -13.30 19.13
N ILE A 190 -31.14 -12.30 19.65
CA ILE A 190 -30.73 -10.89 19.55
C ILE A 190 -29.39 -10.65 20.26
N ASN A 191 -29.19 -11.22 21.44
CA ASN A 191 -27.93 -11.09 22.18
C ASN A 191 -26.77 -11.87 21.51
N MET A 192 -27.05 -13.07 20.99
CA MET A 192 -26.11 -13.84 20.17
C MET A 192 -25.75 -13.10 18.88
N LEU A 193 -26.74 -12.54 18.17
CA LEU A 193 -26.54 -11.77 16.93
C LEU A 193 -25.78 -10.47 17.18
N ALA A 194 -25.98 -9.81 18.32
CA ALA A 194 -25.17 -8.67 18.72
C ALA A 194 -23.70 -9.11 18.90
N GLN A 195 -23.46 -10.18 19.68
CA GLN A 195 -22.12 -10.72 19.94
C GLN A 195 -21.42 -11.27 18.69
N THR A 196 -22.13 -11.97 17.81
CA THR A 196 -21.59 -12.47 16.54
C THR A 196 -21.39 -11.35 15.53
N GLY A 197 -22.23 -10.30 15.54
CA GLY A 197 -22.04 -9.09 14.75
C GLY A 197 -20.75 -8.32 15.10
N ILE A 198 -20.36 -8.34 16.38
CA ILE A 198 -19.09 -7.75 16.85
C ILE A 198 -17.90 -8.61 16.41
N ALA A 199 -18.04 -9.94 16.47
CA ALA A 199 -17.03 -10.87 15.98
C ALA A 199 -16.85 -10.79 14.46
N SER A 200 -17.93 -10.61 13.70
CA SER A 200 -17.87 -10.45 12.24
C SER A 200 -17.31 -9.09 11.82
N LEU A 201 -17.51 -8.02 12.60
CA LEU A 201 -16.80 -6.75 12.42
C LEU A 201 -15.28 -6.92 12.56
N ARG A 202 -14.81 -7.76 13.50
CA ARG A 202 -13.39 -8.12 13.61
C ARG A 202 -12.91 -8.87 12.37
N ASP A 203 -13.71 -9.80 11.86
CA ASP A 203 -13.35 -10.60 10.69
C ASP A 203 -13.33 -9.76 9.42
N ILE A 204 -14.26 -8.81 9.26
CA ILE A 204 -14.24 -7.80 8.18
C ILE A 204 -13.03 -6.88 8.31
N GLY A 205 -12.63 -6.53 9.53
CA GLY A 205 -11.35 -5.88 9.83
C GLY A 205 -10.12 -6.76 9.60
N SER A 206 -10.27 -8.07 9.37
CA SER A 206 -9.18 -8.94 8.91
C SER A 206 -9.15 -9.06 7.38
N VAL A 207 -10.23 -8.66 6.69
CA VAL A 207 -10.30 -8.46 5.23
C VAL A 207 -9.69 -7.12 4.82
N TYR A 208 -8.73 -6.60 5.59
CA TYR A 208 -7.74 -5.72 4.98
C TYR A 208 -6.81 -6.62 4.18
N LYS A 209 -7.02 -6.66 2.86
CA LYS A 209 -5.97 -7.15 1.97
C LYS A 209 -4.80 -6.21 2.14
N TYR A 210 -3.85 -6.63 2.97
CA TYR A 210 -2.54 -6.05 2.91
C TYR A 210 -2.04 -6.33 1.51
N SER A 211 -1.65 -5.28 0.80
CA SER A 211 -0.97 -5.40 -0.47
C SER A 211 0.33 -6.17 -0.23
N VAL A 212 0.26 -7.49 -0.31
CA VAL A 212 1.40 -8.29 -0.74
C VAL A 212 1.78 -7.71 -2.10
N LEU A 213 3.08 -7.50 -2.35
CA LEU A 213 3.60 -7.06 -3.64
C LEU A 213 2.75 -7.67 -4.73
N PRO A 214 2.20 -6.86 -5.65
CA PRO A 214 1.30 -7.41 -6.63
C PRO A 214 2.02 -8.56 -7.32
N GLU A 215 1.48 -9.77 -7.17
CA GLU A 215 2.00 -10.97 -7.82
C GLU A 215 1.99 -10.77 -9.34
N GLN A 216 1.14 -9.85 -9.80
CA GLN A 216 1.18 -9.25 -11.12
C GLN A 216 2.11 -8.03 -11.19
N LYS A 217 3.07 -8.14 -12.11
CA LYS A 217 3.85 -7.05 -12.68
C LYS A 217 2.99 -5.78 -12.83
N LEU A 218 3.43 -4.66 -12.24
CA LEU A 218 2.90 -3.34 -12.61
C LEU A 218 3.08 -3.20 -14.12
N ASP A 219 1.96 -3.11 -14.84
CA ASP A 219 1.94 -3.14 -16.30
C ASP A 219 2.95 -2.13 -16.87
N GLY A 220 3.87 -2.61 -17.71
CA GLY A 220 4.97 -1.80 -18.27
C GLY A 220 6.26 -1.64 -17.43
N SER A 221 6.36 -2.18 -16.20
CA SER A 221 7.60 -2.10 -15.39
C SER A 221 8.26 -3.47 -15.16
N PRO A 222 9.58 -3.63 -15.32
CA PRO A 222 10.25 -4.91 -15.11
C PRO A 222 10.30 -5.29 -13.61
N TRP A 223 10.62 -6.55 -13.33
CA TRP A 223 11.00 -6.96 -11.98
C TRP A 223 12.40 -6.44 -11.65
N ALA A 224 12.62 -6.12 -10.38
CA ALA A 224 13.88 -5.59 -9.83
C ALA A 224 14.97 -6.67 -9.75
N SER A 225 15.26 -7.32 -10.88
CA SER A 225 16.18 -8.45 -10.96
C SER A 225 17.49 -8.12 -11.67
N ASN A 226 17.51 -7.11 -12.55
CA ASN A 226 18.71 -6.75 -13.32
C ASN A 226 19.05 -5.26 -13.18
N PRO A 227 20.20 -4.90 -12.57
CA PRO A 227 20.63 -3.50 -12.46
C PRO A 227 20.95 -2.85 -13.81
N ALA A 228 21.03 -3.61 -14.90
CA ALA A 228 21.22 -3.13 -16.26
C ALA A 228 19.90 -3.02 -17.06
N ALA A 229 18.73 -3.21 -16.43
CA ALA A 229 17.46 -3.06 -17.13
C ALA A 229 17.12 -1.58 -17.37
N PHE A 230 16.77 -1.26 -18.62
CA PHE A 230 16.20 0.01 -19.04
C PHE A 230 15.10 -0.29 -20.09
N TRP A 231 14.16 0.63 -20.27
CA TRP A 231 13.02 0.39 -21.17
C TRP A 231 12.62 1.63 -21.95
N ASN A 232 11.85 1.37 -23.01
CA ASN A 232 11.30 2.38 -23.88
C ASN A 232 9.97 2.88 -23.30
N ALA A 233 9.91 4.17 -22.97
CA ALA A 233 8.67 4.89 -22.80
C ALA A 233 8.25 5.50 -24.16
N THR A 234 7.06 6.10 -24.25
CA THR A 234 6.49 6.54 -25.54
C THR A 234 7.40 7.46 -26.36
N ASP A 235 8.21 8.29 -25.70
CA ASP A 235 9.04 9.34 -26.32
C ASP A 235 10.49 9.38 -25.80
N ARG A 236 10.89 8.42 -24.95
CA ARG A 236 12.16 8.44 -24.24
C ARG A 236 12.54 7.09 -23.69
N TRP A 237 13.78 6.94 -23.29
CA TRP A 237 14.25 5.76 -22.57
C TRP A 237 14.46 6.07 -21.10
N GLU A 238 14.09 5.12 -20.23
CA GLU A 238 14.16 5.29 -18.78
C GLU A 238 14.98 4.17 -18.14
N TYR A 239 15.83 4.57 -17.19
CA TYR A 239 16.56 3.71 -16.28
C TYR A 239 16.08 3.98 -14.86
N VAL A 240 15.82 2.94 -14.08
CA VAL A 240 15.37 3.08 -12.70
C VAL A 240 16.35 2.45 -11.76
N SER A 241 16.83 3.23 -10.80
CA SER A 241 17.88 2.80 -9.89
C SER A 241 17.36 1.72 -8.94
N LEU A 242 18.20 0.73 -8.68
CA LEU A 242 17.92 -0.39 -7.78
C LEU A 242 18.44 -0.10 -6.36
N ASN A 243 17.64 -0.35 -5.34
CA ASN A 243 18.10 -0.45 -3.95
C ASN A 243 18.01 -1.90 -3.47
N SER A 244 19.08 -2.40 -2.86
CA SER A 244 19.13 -3.74 -2.27
C SER A 244 19.81 -3.70 -0.90
N THR A 245 19.59 -4.75 -0.11
CA THR A 245 20.26 -4.95 1.18
C THR A 245 21.63 -5.58 0.97
N PRO A 246 22.72 -5.10 1.63
CA PRO A 246 24.05 -5.69 1.47
C PRO A 246 24.04 -7.15 1.94
N SER A 247 24.55 -8.04 1.08
CA SER A 247 24.42 -9.51 1.16
C SER A 247 25.17 -10.18 2.32
N ASN A 248 26.10 -9.48 2.99
CA ASN A 248 27.07 -10.13 3.88
C ASN A 248 26.55 -10.53 5.27
N TYR A 249 25.26 -10.32 5.60
CA TYR A 249 24.76 -10.57 6.96
C TYR A 249 23.54 -11.48 7.13
N SER A 250 22.95 -12.11 6.11
CA SER A 250 21.73 -12.88 6.38
C SER A 250 21.38 -13.95 5.35
N ASN A 251 21.51 -15.21 5.76
CA ASN A 251 20.95 -16.41 5.12
C ASN A 251 19.41 -16.50 5.31
N GLY A 252 18.69 -15.40 5.11
CA GLY A 252 17.24 -15.32 5.33
C GLY A 252 16.44 -15.20 4.02
N PRO A 253 15.32 -15.92 3.86
CA PRO A 253 14.41 -15.76 2.72
C PRO A 253 13.63 -14.44 2.89
N GLY A 254 14.13 -13.33 2.34
CA GLY A 254 13.46 -12.05 2.49
C GLY A 254 14.19 -10.80 1.99
N MET A 255 15.20 -10.93 1.10
CA MET A 255 15.83 -9.74 0.51
C MET A 255 14.97 -9.20 -0.63
N LEU A 256 14.57 -7.94 -0.52
CA LEU A 256 13.80 -7.24 -1.52
C LEU A 256 14.71 -6.26 -2.25
N SER A 257 15.11 -6.61 -3.48
CA SER A 257 15.60 -5.61 -4.43
C SER A 257 14.39 -4.81 -4.90
N VAL A 258 14.42 -3.49 -4.71
CA VAL A 258 13.30 -2.62 -5.04
C VAL A 258 13.79 -1.54 -5.99
N TYR A 259 13.07 -1.36 -7.10
CA TYR A 259 13.25 -0.18 -7.92
C TYR A 259 12.84 1.05 -7.11
N THR A 260 13.72 2.03 -7.08
CA THR A 260 13.45 3.29 -6.41
C THR A 260 12.59 4.20 -7.28
N ASP A 261 12.14 5.32 -6.72
CA ASP A 261 11.56 6.44 -7.45
C ASP A 261 12.61 7.25 -8.24
N ARG A 262 13.89 6.84 -8.19
CA ARG A 262 14.98 7.51 -8.90
C ARG A 262 15.05 7.01 -10.34
N ILE A 263 14.53 7.84 -11.23
CA ILE A 263 14.46 7.58 -12.67
C ILE A 263 15.45 8.50 -13.37
N ILE A 264 16.35 7.92 -14.15
CA ILE A 264 17.19 8.63 -15.12
C ILE A 264 16.53 8.44 -16.48
N ARG A 265 16.32 9.54 -17.19
CA ARG A 265 15.71 9.57 -18.52
C ARG A 265 16.74 9.99 -19.56
N ALA A 266 16.69 9.35 -20.73
CA ALA A 266 17.39 9.76 -21.92
C ALA A 266 16.38 10.03 -23.04
N SER A 267 16.46 11.21 -23.64
CA SER A 267 15.62 11.62 -24.77
C SER A 267 16.46 12.34 -25.80
N GLY A 268 16.07 12.25 -27.06
CA GLY A 268 16.82 12.81 -28.17
C GLY A 268 15.89 13.50 -29.15
N VAL A 269 16.41 14.55 -29.79
CA VAL A 269 15.78 15.18 -30.94
C VAL A 269 16.82 15.25 -32.04
N CYS A 270 16.49 14.73 -33.22
CA CYS A 270 17.32 14.84 -34.39
C CYS A 270 16.59 15.61 -35.49
N THR A 271 17.36 16.30 -36.32
CA THR A 271 16.94 16.94 -37.56
C THR A 271 17.79 16.43 -38.71
N THR A 272 17.27 16.55 -39.93
CA THR A 272 17.97 16.18 -41.18
C THR A 272 18.14 17.44 -42.02
N PRO A 273 19.08 18.34 -41.66
CA PRO A 273 19.25 19.60 -42.36
C PRO A 273 19.73 19.37 -43.80
N ALA A 274 19.36 20.29 -44.69
CA ALA A 274 19.87 20.26 -46.06
C ALA A 274 21.36 20.64 -46.09
N TYR A 275 22.16 19.91 -46.87
CA TYR A 275 23.61 20.07 -46.91
C TYR A 275 24.16 20.02 -48.34
N GLN A 276 25.36 20.58 -48.54
CA GLN A 276 26.19 20.36 -49.72
C GLN A 276 27.37 19.47 -49.33
N LEU A 277 27.58 18.42 -50.13
CA LEU A 277 28.69 17.48 -49.95
C LEU A 277 29.83 17.86 -50.89
N ASN A 278 30.97 18.22 -50.29
CA ASN A 278 32.21 18.46 -50.99
C ASN A 278 33.27 17.45 -50.54
N SER A 279 34.28 17.22 -51.38
CA SER A 279 35.47 16.47 -51.00
C SER A 279 36.62 17.45 -50.86
N THR A 280 37.24 17.48 -49.69
CA THR A 280 38.32 18.41 -49.37
C THR A 280 39.54 17.65 -48.88
N THR A 281 40.73 18.16 -49.16
CA THR A 281 41.99 17.60 -48.67
C THR A 281 42.45 18.37 -47.45
N ILE A 282 42.60 17.68 -46.32
CA ILE A 282 43.11 18.25 -45.07
C ILE A 282 44.62 17.97 -45.03
N PRO A 283 45.48 19.00 -44.87
CA PRO A 283 46.89 18.77 -44.62
C PRO A 283 47.06 18.18 -43.22
N ALA A 284 47.46 16.91 -43.12
CA ALA A 284 47.86 16.31 -41.86
C ALA A 284 49.32 16.71 -41.60
N THR A 285 49.54 17.53 -40.57
CA THR A 285 50.87 17.84 -40.08
C THR A 285 51.51 16.57 -39.56
N GLY A 286 52.66 16.19 -40.14
CA GLY A 286 53.42 15.05 -39.65
C GLY A 286 53.77 15.24 -38.17
N SER A 287 53.64 14.19 -37.36
CA SER A 287 54.12 14.28 -35.97
C SER A 287 55.64 14.56 -35.99
N PRO A 288 56.11 15.67 -35.41
CA PRO A 288 57.54 16.00 -35.42
C PRO A 288 58.38 14.95 -34.66
N ALA A 289 57.74 14.10 -33.85
CA ALA A 289 58.39 13.00 -33.15
C ALA A 289 58.80 11.83 -34.07
N HIS A 290 58.21 11.70 -35.26
CA HIS A 290 58.37 10.52 -36.12
C HIS A 290 58.94 10.80 -37.53
N ASN A 291 59.34 12.03 -37.86
CA ASN A 291 59.85 12.40 -39.20
C ASN A 291 58.93 11.94 -40.36
N LEU A 292 57.62 11.90 -40.14
CA LEU A 292 56.65 11.59 -41.18
C LEU A 292 56.50 12.82 -42.08
N PRO A 293 56.57 12.68 -43.42
CA PRO A 293 56.30 13.79 -44.33
C PRO A 293 54.85 14.25 -44.17
N ASP A 294 54.60 15.53 -44.39
CA ASP A 294 53.24 16.06 -44.47
C ASP A 294 52.48 15.28 -45.54
N TYR A 295 51.31 14.77 -45.17
CA TYR A 295 50.44 14.02 -46.07
C TYR A 295 49.04 14.62 -46.07
N THR A 296 48.36 14.57 -47.21
CA THR A 296 47.00 15.07 -47.33
C THR A 296 46.01 13.92 -47.15
N ILE A 297 45.02 14.10 -46.30
CA ILE A 297 43.92 13.14 -46.11
C ILE A 297 42.70 13.71 -46.81
N MET A 298 42.03 12.90 -47.64
CA MET A 298 40.72 13.29 -48.16
C MET A 298 39.71 13.25 -47.01
N ALA A 299 38.85 14.24 -46.90
CA ALA A 299 37.77 14.28 -45.92
C ALA A 299 36.46 14.60 -46.64
N ALA A 300 35.38 14.03 -46.13
CA ALA A 300 34.04 14.37 -46.57
C ALA A 300 33.61 15.65 -45.85
N GLU A 301 33.35 16.70 -46.62
CA GLU A 301 32.96 18.01 -46.11
C GLU A 301 31.46 18.22 -46.31
N PHE A 302 30.73 18.34 -45.20
CA PHE A 302 29.31 18.64 -45.18
C PHE A 302 29.11 20.10 -44.81
N THR A 303 28.69 20.92 -45.77
CA THR A 303 28.32 22.33 -45.51
C THR A 303 26.81 22.43 -45.34
N LEU A 304 26.35 22.77 -44.15
CA LEU A 304 24.93 22.94 -43.83
C LEU A 304 24.39 24.20 -44.51
N LEU A 305 23.33 24.07 -45.30
CA LEU A 305 22.78 25.17 -46.10
C LEU A 305 22.13 26.27 -45.26
N GLU A 306 21.58 25.91 -44.10
CA GLU A 306 20.86 26.84 -43.23
C GLU A 306 21.80 27.63 -42.32
N SER A 307 22.79 26.96 -41.72
CA SER A 307 23.73 27.58 -40.77
C SER A 307 25.03 28.07 -41.42
N GLY A 308 25.39 27.53 -42.59
CA GLY A 308 26.71 27.72 -43.19
C GLY A 308 27.83 26.98 -42.45
N GLU A 309 27.50 26.15 -41.46
CA GLU A 309 28.50 25.39 -40.70
C GLU A 309 29.05 24.24 -41.55
N THR A 310 30.37 24.08 -41.51
CA THR A 310 31.08 23.00 -42.19
C THR A 310 31.48 21.92 -41.18
N VAL A 311 31.16 20.66 -41.49
CA VAL A 311 31.45 19.49 -40.66
C VAL A 311 32.27 18.50 -41.48
N LEU A 312 33.39 18.04 -40.92
CA LEU A 312 34.34 17.17 -41.59
C LEU A 312 34.24 15.75 -41.04
N PHE A 313 34.09 14.78 -41.93
CA PHE A 313 34.13 13.34 -41.61
C PHE A 313 35.32 12.67 -42.32
N PRO A 314 35.84 11.55 -41.79
CA PRO A 314 36.79 10.72 -42.49
C PRO A 314 36.29 10.34 -43.90
N PRO A 315 37.19 10.12 -44.88
CA PRO A 315 36.79 9.85 -46.27
C PRO A 315 35.99 8.55 -46.41
N ASP A 316 36.24 7.59 -45.53
CA ASP A 316 35.54 6.31 -45.49
C ASP A 316 34.07 6.45 -45.07
N ALA A 317 33.66 7.61 -44.54
CA ALA A 317 32.28 7.88 -44.14
C ALA A 317 31.26 7.84 -45.28
N LEU A 318 31.71 8.07 -46.52
CA LEU A 318 30.84 8.07 -47.69
C LEU A 318 30.69 6.68 -48.33
N ASN A 319 31.58 5.73 -48.00
CA ASN A 319 31.69 4.45 -48.68
C ASN A 319 31.47 3.24 -47.77
N ALA A 320 31.31 3.45 -46.46
CA ALA A 320 31.21 2.35 -45.51
C ALA A 320 29.76 1.88 -45.32
N GLU A 321 29.59 0.56 -45.22
CA GLU A 321 28.34 -0.09 -44.82
C GLU A 321 28.10 0.09 -43.30
N GLY A 322 27.82 1.32 -42.87
CA GLY A 322 27.61 1.64 -41.47
C GLY A 322 27.26 3.10 -41.20
N THR A 323 27.42 3.47 -39.93
CA THR A 323 27.05 4.78 -39.41
C THR A 323 28.23 5.37 -38.64
N TYR A 324 28.57 6.61 -38.97
CA TYR A 324 29.57 7.41 -38.27
C TYR A 324 28.89 8.36 -37.31
N TYR A 325 29.36 8.36 -36.06
CA TYR A 325 28.94 9.28 -35.03
C TYR A 325 30.09 10.20 -34.71
N LEU A 326 29.85 11.50 -34.74
CA LEU A 326 30.81 12.55 -34.43
C LEU A 326 30.22 13.41 -33.31
N SER A 327 31.02 13.78 -32.31
CA SER A 327 30.54 14.64 -31.23
C SER A 327 31.48 15.79 -30.95
N SER A 328 30.89 16.97 -30.72
CA SER A 328 31.59 18.19 -30.34
C SER A 328 31.98 18.15 -28.87
N PRO A 329 33.08 18.81 -28.45
CA PRO A 329 33.41 18.94 -27.03
C PRO A 329 32.25 19.50 -26.20
N TYR A 330 32.28 19.21 -24.90
CA TYR A 330 31.18 19.55 -24.00
C TYR A 330 31.05 21.07 -23.87
N ASP A 331 29.94 21.62 -24.37
CA ASP A 331 29.58 23.02 -24.17
C ASP A 331 28.14 23.13 -23.63
N VAL A 332 28.05 23.50 -22.35
CA VAL A 332 26.79 23.67 -21.62
C VAL A 332 25.90 24.74 -22.25
N SER A 333 26.50 25.74 -22.90
CA SER A 333 25.77 26.88 -23.46
C SER A 333 24.94 26.51 -24.69
N VAL A 334 25.28 25.41 -25.37
CA VAL A 334 24.64 25.01 -26.64
C VAL A 334 23.30 24.31 -26.39
N CYS A 335 23.23 23.37 -25.44
CA CYS A 335 22.01 22.58 -25.25
C CYS A 335 21.62 22.26 -23.80
N GLY A 336 22.38 22.76 -22.82
CA GLY A 336 22.04 22.67 -21.40
C GLY A 336 22.64 21.46 -20.65
N PRO A 337 22.30 21.30 -19.35
CA PRO A 337 22.90 20.30 -18.48
C PRO A 337 22.49 18.88 -18.87
N GLY A 338 23.47 17.97 -18.94
CA GLY A 338 23.24 16.58 -19.33
C GLY A 338 22.98 16.37 -20.82
N CYS A 339 23.07 17.42 -21.64
CA CYS A 339 22.89 17.33 -23.08
C CYS A 339 24.22 17.14 -23.83
N GLY A 340 24.14 16.46 -24.97
CA GLY A 340 25.23 16.22 -25.91
C GLY A 340 24.77 16.39 -27.36
N ASN A 341 25.58 17.09 -28.16
CA ASN A 341 25.37 17.19 -29.60
C ASN A 341 26.16 16.09 -30.32
N ILE A 342 25.47 15.41 -31.24
CA ILE A 342 26.02 14.34 -32.06
C ILE A 342 25.61 14.61 -33.51
N LYS A 343 26.61 14.61 -34.39
CA LYS A 343 26.43 14.67 -35.84
C LYS A 343 26.61 13.27 -36.38
N VAL A 344 25.67 12.83 -37.21
CA VAL A 344 25.63 11.44 -37.69
C VAL A 344 25.63 11.43 -39.20
N VAL A 345 26.48 10.57 -39.77
CA VAL A 345 26.49 10.27 -41.20
C VAL A 345 26.16 8.79 -41.36
N GLU A 346 25.11 8.51 -42.12
CA GLU A 346 24.60 7.17 -42.37
C GLU A 346 24.63 6.89 -43.87
N SER A 347 25.22 5.78 -44.30
CA SER A 347 25.09 5.34 -45.69
C SER A 347 23.64 4.91 -45.97
N ALA A 348 23.08 5.35 -47.09
CA ALA A 348 21.75 4.93 -47.49
C ALA A 348 21.70 3.41 -47.66
N SER A 349 20.75 2.76 -46.98
CA SER A 349 20.49 1.33 -47.11
C SER A 349 19.18 1.11 -47.87
N GLY A 350 19.22 0.41 -49.01
CA GLY A 350 18.02 0.09 -49.80
C GLY A 350 18.13 0.51 -51.27
N LEU A 351 17.02 0.37 -52.02
CA LEU A 351 16.94 0.81 -53.40
C LEU A 351 17.08 2.34 -53.45
N SER A 352 18.12 2.83 -54.12
CA SER A 352 18.38 4.25 -54.34
C SER A 352 17.13 4.92 -54.92
N VAL A 353 16.58 5.91 -54.22
CA VAL A 353 15.56 6.81 -54.78
C VAL A 353 16.27 7.70 -55.80
N GLU A 354 15.69 7.88 -56.99
CA GLU A 354 16.27 8.81 -57.98
C GLU A 354 16.48 10.19 -57.32
N ASN A 355 17.71 10.74 -57.44
CA ASN A 355 18.20 11.97 -56.81
C ASN A 355 18.53 11.93 -55.31
N SER A 356 18.60 10.78 -54.62
CA SER A 356 19.23 10.73 -53.30
C SER A 356 20.76 10.60 -53.42
N THR A 357 21.51 11.57 -52.89
CA THR A 357 22.92 11.34 -52.51
C THR A 357 22.91 10.15 -51.56
N GLY A 358 23.69 9.10 -51.82
CA GLY A 358 23.60 7.80 -51.12
C GLY A 358 23.98 7.81 -49.63
N VAL A 359 23.82 8.95 -48.95
CA VAL A 359 24.20 9.23 -47.57
C VAL A 359 23.16 10.15 -46.94
N TYR A 360 22.82 9.90 -45.68
CA TYR A 360 21.96 10.74 -44.84
C TYR A 360 22.79 11.41 -43.74
N PHE A 361 22.45 12.67 -43.45
CA PHE A 361 23.10 13.46 -42.41
C PHE A 361 22.07 13.82 -41.35
N TYR A 362 22.45 13.66 -40.07
CA TYR A 362 21.61 14.01 -38.94
C TYR A 362 22.36 14.93 -37.98
N GLU A 363 21.64 15.89 -37.44
CA GLU A 363 22.09 16.68 -36.30
C GLU A 363 21.19 16.37 -35.10
N CYS A 364 21.79 15.85 -34.04
CA CYS A 364 21.07 15.28 -32.91
C CYS A 364 21.50 15.92 -31.59
N ASN A 365 20.52 16.32 -30.79
CA ASN A 365 20.71 16.71 -29.39
C ASN A 365 20.11 15.63 -28.50
N ILE A 366 20.99 14.94 -27.75
CA ILE A 366 20.63 13.89 -26.81
C ILE A 366 20.77 14.43 -25.41
N THR A 367 19.75 14.27 -24.58
CA THR A 367 19.74 14.75 -23.20
C THR A 367 19.53 13.58 -22.25
N VAL A 368 20.48 13.40 -21.32
CA VAL A 368 20.34 12.54 -20.16
C VAL A 368 20.05 13.42 -18.95
N THR A 369 18.97 13.14 -18.25
CA THR A 369 18.57 13.92 -17.07
C THR A 369 19.58 13.72 -15.92
N PRO A 370 20.23 14.79 -15.42
CA PRO A 370 21.11 14.68 -14.27
C PRO A 370 20.31 14.43 -13.00
N SER A 371 20.95 13.77 -12.03
CA SER A 371 20.36 13.47 -10.72
C SER A 371 21.06 14.31 -9.64
N PRO A 372 20.31 14.96 -8.73
CA PRO A 372 20.88 15.89 -7.76
C PRO A 372 21.89 15.24 -6.81
N ASP A 373 22.94 15.99 -6.45
CA ASP A 373 24.07 15.54 -5.61
C ASP A 373 23.70 15.17 -4.17
N SER A 374 22.47 15.48 -3.74
CA SER A 374 21.98 15.13 -2.41
C SER A 374 21.82 13.63 -2.18
N PHE A 375 21.88 12.81 -3.24
CA PHE A 375 21.61 11.37 -3.15
C PHE A 375 22.83 10.49 -3.45
N PRO A 376 22.97 9.35 -2.75
CA PRO A 376 23.96 8.34 -3.09
C PRO A 376 23.63 7.72 -4.44
N GLY A 377 24.56 7.86 -5.40
CA GLY A 377 24.34 7.52 -6.82
C GLY A 377 23.85 8.71 -7.66
N SER A 378 24.20 9.95 -7.28
CA SER A 378 23.95 11.12 -8.13
C SER A 378 24.65 10.98 -9.47
N LEU A 379 24.04 11.57 -10.50
CA LEU A 379 24.57 11.64 -11.85
C LEU A 379 24.78 13.13 -12.17
N PRO A 380 25.99 13.67 -11.95
CA PRO A 380 26.30 15.06 -12.25
C PRO A 380 26.04 15.41 -13.73
N PRO A 381 25.73 16.69 -14.05
CA PRO A 381 25.49 17.14 -15.42
C PRO A 381 26.58 16.75 -16.43
N ASP A 382 27.85 16.79 -16.00
CA ASP A 382 28.98 16.45 -16.85
C ASP A 382 28.98 14.96 -17.22
N GLN A 383 28.69 14.09 -16.26
CA GLN A 383 28.58 12.64 -16.48
C GLN A 383 27.35 12.28 -17.31
N ALA A 384 26.23 12.98 -17.08
CA ALA A 384 25.03 12.84 -17.89
C ALA A 384 25.30 13.24 -19.35
N SER A 385 26.01 14.35 -19.58
CA SER A 385 26.41 14.78 -20.92
C SER A 385 27.39 13.79 -21.57
N LEU A 386 28.35 13.27 -20.78
CA LEU A 386 29.26 12.24 -21.25
C LEU A 386 28.49 10.99 -21.72
N ALA A 387 27.50 10.54 -20.95
CA ALA A 387 26.63 9.43 -21.34
C ALA A 387 25.80 9.74 -22.59
N ALA A 388 25.31 10.98 -22.74
CA ALA A 388 24.57 11.43 -23.92
C ALA A 388 25.41 11.34 -25.20
N ARG A 389 26.72 11.61 -25.10
CA ARG A 389 27.67 11.63 -26.23
C ARG A 389 28.42 10.32 -26.45
N ALA A 390 28.33 9.39 -25.50
CA ALA A 390 29.18 8.21 -25.39
C ALA A 390 29.27 7.33 -26.64
N ILE A 391 28.24 7.33 -27.50
CA ILE A 391 28.28 6.59 -28.77
C ILE A 391 29.36 7.10 -29.72
N ALA A 392 29.75 8.37 -29.60
CA ALA A 392 30.77 9.01 -30.42
C ALA A 392 32.15 9.09 -29.73
N LEU A 393 32.29 8.58 -28.50
CA LEU A 393 33.52 8.68 -27.71
C LEU A 393 34.38 7.39 -27.82
N SER A 394 35.11 7.20 -28.92
CA SER A 394 36.09 6.09 -29.02
C SER A 394 37.44 6.50 -29.62
N GLY A 395 37.65 7.77 -29.95
CA GLY A 395 38.94 8.27 -30.45
C GLY A 395 38.88 9.72 -30.90
N ALA A 396 39.96 10.47 -30.66
CA ALA A 396 40.16 11.82 -31.17
C ALA A 396 40.62 11.74 -32.64
N ILE A 397 40.17 12.69 -33.47
CA ILE A 397 40.80 12.93 -34.78
C ILE A 397 41.97 13.88 -34.53
N PRO A 398 43.25 13.42 -34.52
CA PRO A 398 44.38 14.27 -34.12
C PRO A 398 44.66 15.42 -35.10
N GLN A 399 43.91 15.49 -36.20
CA GLN A 399 44.19 16.26 -37.41
C GLN A 399 43.08 17.27 -37.75
N LEU A 400 41.98 17.27 -37.00
CA LEU A 400 40.97 18.32 -37.07
C LEU A 400 41.21 19.26 -35.89
N ASP A 401 41.31 20.55 -36.17
CA ASP A 401 41.46 21.59 -35.15
C ASP A 401 40.16 21.64 -34.33
N GLY A 402 40.16 20.96 -33.18
CA GLY A 402 39.01 20.81 -32.28
C GLY A 402 38.96 19.42 -31.64
N ASP A 403 38.56 19.35 -30.37
CA ASP A 403 38.42 18.13 -29.57
C ASP A 403 37.23 17.26 -30.01
N TRP A 404 37.10 17.02 -31.31
CA TRP A 404 36.06 16.19 -31.90
C TRP A 404 36.44 14.72 -31.79
N GLU A 405 35.50 13.93 -31.29
CA GLU A 405 35.62 12.49 -31.18
C GLU A 405 34.61 11.80 -32.09
N TYR A 406 35.01 10.65 -32.64
CA TYR A 406 34.17 9.89 -33.55
C TYR A 406 34.25 8.39 -33.34
N VAL A 407 33.21 7.69 -33.78
CA VAL A 407 33.14 6.23 -33.83
C VAL A 407 32.39 5.78 -35.08
N PHE A 408 32.82 4.65 -35.62
CA PHE A 408 32.13 3.96 -36.70
C PHE A 408 31.50 2.66 -36.18
N TYR A 409 30.23 2.43 -36.51
CA TYR A 409 29.53 1.16 -36.28
C TYR A 409 29.07 0.57 -37.60
N ASN A 410 29.39 -0.70 -37.83
CA ASN A 410 28.93 -1.43 -39.01
C ASN A 410 27.43 -1.79 -38.93
N GLN A 411 26.79 -2.03 -40.07
CA GLN A 411 25.36 -2.41 -40.12
C GLN A 411 25.04 -3.74 -39.42
N GLY A 412 26.05 -4.56 -39.11
CA GLY A 412 25.88 -5.82 -38.38
C GLY A 412 25.60 -5.66 -36.88
N VAL A 413 25.84 -4.48 -36.30
CA VAL A 413 25.51 -4.20 -34.89
C VAL A 413 24.27 -3.32 -34.78
N ALA A 414 23.53 -3.45 -33.67
CA ALA A 414 22.30 -2.70 -33.43
C ALA A 414 22.47 -1.17 -33.55
N PHE A 415 23.66 -0.66 -33.26
CA PHE A 415 23.97 0.78 -33.32
C PHE A 415 24.57 1.25 -34.65
N GLY A 416 24.75 0.37 -35.63
CA GLY A 416 25.07 0.76 -37.01
C GLY A 416 23.93 0.46 -37.99
N GLN A 417 22.76 0.05 -37.48
CA GLN A 417 21.58 -0.16 -38.30
C GLN A 417 21.09 1.17 -38.88
N ALA A 418 20.89 1.17 -40.19
CA ALA A 418 20.41 2.31 -40.93
C ALA A 418 18.99 2.72 -40.49
N GLN A 419 18.81 4.02 -40.25
CA GLN A 419 17.52 4.65 -39.93
C GLN A 419 16.84 5.21 -41.18
N ASN A 420 17.50 5.17 -42.34
CA ASN A 420 16.95 5.49 -43.65
C ASN A 420 16.27 6.87 -43.71
N ASN A 421 17.02 7.91 -43.35
CA ASN A 421 16.58 9.29 -43.22
C ASN A 421 15.50 9.55 -42.13
N SER A 422 15.24 8.58 -41.24
CA SER A 422 14.31 8.76 -40.11
C SER A 422 14.98 9.47 -38.94
N ALA A 423 14.73 10.76 -38.79
CA ALA A 423 15.26 11.55 -37.67
C ALA A 423 14.76 11.03 -36.31
N THR A 424 13.50 10.60 -36.21
CA THR A 424 12.93 10.03 -34.99
C THR A 424 13.53 8.67 -34.64
N GLY A 425 13.83 7.85 -35.65
CA GLY A 425 14.53 6.57 -35.48
C GLY A 425 15.94 6.78 -34.93
N MET A 426 16.71 7.70 -35.54
CA MET A 426 18.06 8.04 -35.10
C MET A 426 18.06 8.61 -33.67
N ALA A 427 17.13 9.50 -33.35
CA ALA A 427 16.98 10.05 -32.01
C ALA A 427 16.70 8.97 -30.95
N SER A 428 15.84 8.00 -31.28
CA SER A 428 15.53 6.87 -30.40
C SER A 428 16.73 5.94 -30.22
N GLN A 429 17.47 5.62 -31.29
CA GLN A 429 18.69 4.80 -31.23
C GLN A 429 19.77 5.44 -30.35
N LEU A 430 20.02 6.74 -30.53
CA LEU A 430 20.97 7.49 -29.74
C LEU A 430 20.56 7.56 -28.26
N SER A 431 19.28 7.82 -27.98
CA SER A 431 18.74 7.84 -26.62
C SER A 431 18.86 6.47 -25.94
N ARG A 432 18.61 5.39 -26.70
CA ARG A 432 18.77 4.01 -26.25
C ARG A 432 20.22 3.70 -25.88
N PHE A 433 21.17 4.15 -26.70
CA PHE A 433 22.60 3.99 -26.39
C PHE A 433 22.96 4.73 -25.10
N ALA A 434 22.57 6.01 -25.00
CA ALA A 434 22.88 6.86 -23.86
C ALA A 434 22.36 6.27 -22.54
N ILE A 435 21.12 5.78 -22.50
CA ILE A 435 20.59 5.12 -21.29
C ILE A 435 21.28 3.78 -21.02
N GLY A 436 21.69 3.07 -22.07
CA GLY A 436 22.42 1.81 -21.96
C GLY A 436 23.79 1.98 -21.30
N VAL A 437 24.44 3.12 -21.54
CA VAL A 437 25.69 3.50 -20.85
C VAL A 437 25.45 3.69 -19.35
N ILE A 438 24.36 4.36 -18.97
CA ILE A 438 23.99 4.51 -17.54
C ILE A 438 23.70 3.14 -16.92
N ALA A 439 22.96 2.27 -17.61
CA ALA A 439 22.64 0.94 -17.13
C ALA A 439 23.89 0.05 -16.98
N ALA A 440 24.82 0.11 -17.94
CA ALA A 440 26.10 -0.59 -17.87
C ALA A 440 26.98 -0.06 -16.74
N ALA A 441 27.04 1.27 -16.55
CA ALA A 441 27.73 1.90 -15.44
C ALA A 441 27.14 1.46 -14.09
N ALA A 442 25.82 1.37 -13.97
CA ALA A 442 25.18 0.91 -12.74
C ALA A 442 25.48 -0.56 -12.41
N GLN A 443 25.65 -1.42 -13.41
CA GLN A 443 26.02 -2.82 -13.23
C GLN A 443 27.51 -3.01 -12.88
N THR A 444 28.38 -2.18 -13.44
CA THR A 444 29.84 -2.34 -13.33
C THR A 444 30.45 -1.53 -12.19
N ASN A 445 29.84 -0.41 -11.81
CA ASN A 445 30.31 0.40 -10.70
C ASN A 445 30.13 -0.35 -9.37
N GLN A 446 31.02 -0.06 -8.42
CA GLN A 446 30.91 -0.63 -7.09
C GLN A 446 29.64 -0.12 -6.39
N PRO A 447 28.86 -1.01 -5.75
CA PRO A 447 27.65 -0.61 -5.04
C PRO A 447 28.00 0.34 -3.89
N LYS A 448 27.33 1.49 -3.85
CA LYS A 448 27.50 2.48 -2.78
C LYS A 448 26.64 2.07 -1.57
N ILE A 449 27.29 1.68 -0.48
CA ILE A 449 26.60 1.37 0.79
C ILE A 449 26.24 2.69 1.47
N VAL A 450 24.97 2.82 1.87
CA VAL A 450 24.43 4.01 2.52
C VAL A 450 23.90 3.61 3.88
N LEU A 451 24.25 4.37 4.92
CA LEU A 451 23.67 4.22 6.24
C LEU A 451 22.21 4.68 6.21
N GLY A 452 21.29 3.77 6.51
CA GLY A 452 19.86 4.05 6.49
C GLY A 452 19.04 2.81 6.79
N HIS A 453 17.72 2.96 6.73
CA HIS A 453 16.81 1.82 6.83
C HIS A 453 16.85 1.03 5.52
N VAL A 454 16.95 -0.28 5.62
CA VAL A 454 16.84 -1.18 4.48
C VAL A 454 15.47 -1.00 3.80
N PRO A 455 15.36 -1.14 2.47
CA PRO A 455 14.06 -1.13 1.81
C PRO A 455 13.23 -2.30 2.36
N THR A 456 12.14 -1.97 3.06
CA THR A 456 11.19 -2.96 3.58
C THR A 456 9.88 -2.85 2.83
N GLN A 457 9.25 -3.98 2.56
CA GLN A 457 7.90 -4.00 2.02
C GLN A 457 6.94 -3.33 3.01
N GLY A 458 6.30 -2.25 2.58
CA GLY A 458 5.24 -1.59 3.34
C GLY A 458 3.87 -2.19 3.01
N LEU A 459 2.94 -2.09 3.94
CA LEU A 459 1.57 -2.57 3.76
C LEU A 459 0.66 -1.37 3.54
N ARG A 460 -0.11 -1.35 2.45
CA ARG A 460 -1.18 -0.37 2.26
C ARG A 460 -2.52 -0.98 2.66
N LEU A 461 -3.27 -0.25 3.48
CA LEU A 461 -4.62 -0.64 3.88
C LEU A 461 -5.60 -0.30 2.75
N THR A 462 -6.24 -1.32 2.16
CA THR A 462 -7.35 -1.14 1.21
C THR A 462 -8.60 -1.79 1.78
N LEU A 463 -9.70 -1.04 1.81
CA LEU A 463 -11.02 -1.56 2.17
C LEU A 463 -11.67 -2.15 0.92
N ASP A 464 -11.89 -3.47 0.89
CA ASP A 464 -12.52 -4.13 -0.26
C ASP A 464 -14.01 -3.74 -0.41
N LEU A 465 -14.72 -3.54 0.71
CA LEU A 465 -16.14 -3.13 0.73
C LEU A 465 -16.38 -1.98 1.72
N PRO A 466 -15.99 -0.73 1.38
CA PRO A 466 -16.22 0.42 2.27
C PRO A 466 -17.72 0.62 2.56
N LEU A 467 -18.59 0.38 1.56
CA LEU A 467 -20.03 0.54 1.70
C LEU A 467 -20.64 -0.43 2.73
N ALA A 468 -20.14 -1.67 2.80
CA ALA A 468 -20.64 -2.65 3.77
C ALA A 468 -20.26 -2.26 5.20
N PHE A 469 -19.03 -1.76 5.39
CA PHE A 469 -18.55 -1.28 6.69
C PHE A 469 -19.39 -0.10 7.20
N ASP A 470 -19.61 0.91 6.35
CA ASP A 470 -20.40 2.09 6.69
C ASP A 470 -21.86 1.73 6.98
N LEU A 471 -22.44 0.82 6.19
CA LEU A 471 -23.80 0.33 6.36
C LEU A 471 -23.99 -0.38 7.70
N ILE A 472 -23.05 -1.23 8.11
CA ILE A 472 -23.15 -1.97 9.38
C ILE A 472 -23.11 -0.99 10.56
N LEU A 473 -22.09 -0.12 10.62
CA LEU A 473 -21.95 0.84 11.72
C LEU A 473 -23.15 1.80 11.78
N GLY A 474 -23.59 2.31 10.62
CA GLY A 474 -24.74 3.20 10.52
C GLY A 474 -26.05 2.53 10.94
N LEU A 475 -26.29 1.29 10.51
CA LEU A 475 -27.51 0.54 10.83
C LEU A 475 -27.54 0.15 12.32
N THR A 476 -26.41 -0.25 12.91
CA THR A 476 -26.34 -0.55 14.35
C THR A 476 -26.61 0.69 15.20
N GLY A 477 -25.95 1.83 14.90
CA GLY A 477 -26.19 3.09 15.60
C GLY A 477 -27.64 3.59 15.42
N GLY A 478 -28.18 3.47 14.21
CA GLY A 478 -29.56 3.84 13.88
C GLY A 478 -30.60 3.00 14.61
N ILE A 479 -30.46 1.67 14.62
CA ILE A 479 -31.37 0.77 15.33
C ILE A 479 -31.35 1.03 16.83
N GLN A 480 -30.16 1.23 17.43
CA GLN A 480 -30.07 1.52 18.85
C GLN A 480 -30.82 2.81 19.21
N LEU A 481 -30.65 3.87 18.41
CA LEU A 481 -31.37 5.14 18.60
C LEU A 481 -32.89 4.94 18.46
N LEU A 482 -33.34 4.20 17.45
CA LEU A 482 -34.77 3.90 17.24
C LEU A 482 -35.36 3.12 18.42
N LEU A 483 -34.64 2.13 18.97
CA LEU A 483 -35.09 1.37 20.12
C LEU A 483 -35.19 2.23 21.39
N VAL A 484 -34.23 3.13 21.63
CA VAL A 484 -34.29 4.09 22.75
C VAL A 484 -35.50 5.02 22.61
N LEU A 485 -35.72 5.59 21.42
CA LEU A 485 -36.86 6.46 21.15
C LEU A 485 -38.19 5.73 21.31
N PHE A 486 -38.28 4.50 20.79
CA PHE A 486 -39.46 3.67 20.92
C PHE A 486 -39.78 3.38 22.38
N THR A 487 -38.79 2.98 23.18
CA THR A 487 -38.96 2.72 24.62
C THR A 487 -39.39 3.99 25.36
N ALA A 488 -38.80 5.14 25.06
CA ALA A 488 -39.19 6.40 25.68
C ALA A 488 -40.65 6.79 25.36
N ILE A 489 -41.08 6.62 24.10
CA ILE A 489 -42.47 6.88 23.67
C ILE A 489 -43.43 5.88 24.32
N ALA A 490 -43.07 4.59 24.31
CA ALA A 490 -43.89 3.50 24.86
C ALA A 490 -44.10 3.68 26.37
N CYS A 491 -43.01 3.87 27.13
CA CYS A 491 -43.07 4.11 28.58
C CYS A 491 -43.74 5.45 28.92
N GLY A 492 -43.59 6.49 28.09
CA GLY A 492 -44.24 7.78 28.29
C GLY A 492 -45.77 7.75 28.16
N ARG A 493 -46.34 6.71 27.53
CA ARG A 493 -47.79 6.52 27.39
C ARG A 493 -48.45 5.79 28.57
N LEU A 494 -47.68 5.15 29.45
CA LEU A 494 -48.24 4.52 30.65
C LEU A 494 -48.28 5.48 31.84
N ASP A 495 -49.47 5.62 32.42
CA ASP A 495 -49.62 6.22 33.74
C ASP A 495 -49.21 5.17 34.79
N ILE A 496 -47.94 5.23 35.21
CA ILE A 496 -47.36 4.34 36.21
C ILE A 496 -47.91 4.72 37.60
N PRO A 497 -48.46 3.78 38.38
CA PRO A 497 -48.86 4.01 39.78
C PRO A 497 -47.70 4.56 40.63
N GLU A 498 -47.97 5.54 41.49
CA GLU A 498 -46.98 6.29 42.30
C GLU A 498 -46.03 5.38 43.10
N GLU A 499 -46.52 4.23 43.53
CA GLU A 499 -45.83 3.25 44.40
C GLU A 499 -44.59 2.64 43.72
N MET A 500 -44.63 2.45 42.40
CA MET A 500 -43.48 1.96 41.61
C MET A 500 -42.42 3.03 41.35
N SER A 501 -42.78 4.31 41.43
CA SER A 501 -41.84 5.42 41.18
C SER A 501 -40.83 5.59 42.31
N LEU A 502 -41.21 5.21 43.54
CA LEU A 502 -40.36 5.26 44.73
C LEU A 502 -39.28 4.17 44.69
N THR A 503 -39.65 2.92 44.37
CA THR A 503 -38.69 1.79 44.26
C THR A 503 -37.68 2.02 43.14
N ARG A 504 -38.09 2.65 42.03
CA ARG A 504 -37.21 3.04 40.92
C ARG A 504 -36.24 4.17 41.30
N ARG A 505 -36.68 5.15 42.10
CA ARG A 505 -35.80 6.24 42.59
C ARG A 505 -34.73 5.73 43.56
N GLU A 506 -35.06 4.74 44.39
CA GLU A 506 -34.09 4.15 45.33
C GLU A 506 -33.02 3.31 44.62
N THR A 507 -33.40 2.57 43.59
CA THR A 507 -32.43 1.84 42.76
C THR A 507 -31.54 2.80 41.97
N LEU A 508 -32.08 3.88 41.39
CA LEU A 508 -31.30 4.90 40.69
C LEU A 508 -30.26 5.62 41.57
N LYS A 509 -30.60 5.89 42.84
CA LYS A 509 -29.64 6.48 43.79
C LYS A 509 -28.42 5.60 44.05
N ARG A 510 -28.55 4.27 43.92
CA ARG A 510 -27.42 3.34 44.09
C ARG A 510 -26.50 3.25 42.87
N PHE A 511 -26.97 3.65 41.68
CA PHE A 511 -26.16 3.60 40.45
C PHE A 511 -25.45 4.92 40.13
N VAL A 512 -25.94 6.06 40.65
CA VAL A 512 -25.38 7.40 40.36
C VAL A 512 -24.34 7.84 41.40
N LEU A 513 -24.36 7.28 42.60
CA LEU A 513 -23.32 7.51 43.61
C LEU A 513 -22.33 6.34 43.58
N PRO A 514 -21.12 6.51 43.03
CA PRO A 514 -20.05 5.56 43.30
C PRO A 514 -19.76 5.62 44.79
N GLY A 515 -19.86 4.47 45.46
CA GLY A 515 -19.25 4.29 46.78
C GLY A 515 -17.73 4.35 46.68
#